data_AF-W1Y610-F1
#
_entry.id   AF-W1Y610-F1
#
_cell.length_a   1.000
_cell.length_b   1.000
_cell.length_c   1.000
_cell.angle_alpha   90.00
_cell.angle_beta   90.00
_cell.angle_gamma   90.00
#
_symmetry.space_group_name_H-M   'P 1'
#
loop_
_entity.id
_entity.type
_entity.pdbx_description
1 polymer ?
#
loop_
_entity_poly.entity_id
_entity_poly.type
_entity_poly.pdbx_seq_one_letter_code
_entity_poly.pdbx_strand_id
1 'polypeptide(L)' 'LSILKFLGFEQTFKNALTTLPMGGGKGGSDFDPKGKSEGEVMRFCQALMTELYRHLGADTDVPAGDIG' A
#
# COMPACT_ATOMS: atom_id res chain seq x y z
N LEU A 1 -2.09 12.08 5.43
CA LEU A 1 -2.13 10.95 6.40
C LEU A 1 -3.54 10.54 6.83
N SER A 2 -4.52 11.45 7.00
CA SER A 2 -5.88 11.12 7.47
C SER A 2 -6.57 9.98 6.69
N ILE A 3 -6.55 10.06 5.35
CA ILE A 3 -7.16 9.05 4.47
C ILE A 3 -6.54 7.66 4.69
N LEU A 4 -5.20 7.57 4.68
CA LEU A 4 -4.51 6.29 4.88
C LEU A 4 -4.81 5.68 6.26
N LYS A 5 -4.89 6.50 7.32
CA LYS A 5 -5.26 6.01 8.66
C LYS A 5 -6.70 5.49 8.71
N PHE A 6 -7.64 6.21 8.08
CA PHE A 6 -9.04 5.77 8.00
C PHE A 6 -9.14 4.42 7.26
N LEU A 7 -8.52 4.30 6.09
CA LEU A 7 -8.52 3.06 5.33
C LEU A 7 -7.83 1.91 6.07
N GLY A 8 -6.70 2.16 6.74
CA GLY A 8 -6.01 1.15 7.55
C GLY A 8 -6.83 0.68 8.76
N PHE A 9 -7.58 1.59 9.39
CA PHE A 9 -8.51 1.26 10.47
C PHE A 9 -9.62 0.32 9.97
N GLU A 10 -10.31 0.69 8.88
CA GLU A 10 -11.35 -0.15 8.27
C GLU A 10 -10.80 -1.51 7.79
N GLN A 11 -9.58 -1.53 7.25
CA GLN A 11 -8.92 -2.74 6.78
C GLN A 11 -8.75 -3.78 7.90
N THR A 12 -8.58 -3.33 9.15
CA THR A 12 -8.46 -4.21 10.32
C THR A 12 -9.73 -5.04 10.51
N PHE A 13 -10.90 -4.40 10.51
CA PHE A 13 -12.18 -5.10 10.67
C PHE A 13 -12.52 -5.95 9.45
N LYS A 14 -12.29 -5.40 8.24
CA LYS A 14 -12.50 -6.14 6.99
C LYS A 14 -11.72 -7.45 7.00
N ASN A 15 -10.45 -7.42 7.38
CA ASN A 15 -9.60 -8.61 7.39
C ASN A 15 -10.00 -9.59 8.50
N ALA A 16 -10.36 -9.11 9.69
CA ALA A 16 -10.84 -9.95 10.77
C ALA A 16 -12.09 -10.76 10.37
N LEU A 17 -13.00 -10.18 9.56
CA LEU A 17 -14.21 -10.85 9.09
C LEU A 17 -13.97 -11.96 8.06
N THR A 18 -12.76 -12.08 7.51
CA THR A 18 -12.42 -13.17 6.57
C THR A 18 -12.12 -14.49 7.27
N THR A 19 -11.91 -14.48 8.59
CA THR A 19 -11.44 -15.62 9.40
C THR A 19 -10.02 -16.13 9.07
N LEU A 20 -9.28 -15.42 8.21
CA LEU A 20 -7.87 -15.67 7.93
C LEU A 20 -6.97 -14.88 8.90
N PRO A 21 -5.74 -15.34 9.17
CA PRO A 21 -4.79 -14.66 10.07
C PRO A 21 -4.15 -13.44 9.39
N MET A 22 -4.93 -12.39 9.13
CA MET A 22 -4.49 -11.16 8.47
C MET A 22 -4.67 -9.94 9.38
N GLY A 23 -3.59 -9.18 9.57
CA GLY A 23 -3.65 -7.87 10.22
C GLY A 23 -4.28 -6.79 9.35
N GLY A 24 -4.26 -5.53 9.79
CA GLY A 24 -4.74 -4.37 9.04
C GLY A 24 -3.65 -3.35 8.79
N GLY A 25 -3.56 -2.82 7.57
CA GLY A 25 -2.57 -1.83 7.18
C GLY A 25 -3.00 -1.08 5.92
N LYS A 26 -2.42 0.11 5.70
CA LYS A 26 -2.60 0.86 4.46
C LYS A 26 -1.39 1.71 4.14
N GLY A 27 -0.99 1.70 2.87
CA GLY A 27 0.05 2.55 2.30
C GLY A 27 -0.44 3.27 1.05
N GLY A 28 0.39 4.16 0.53
CA GLY A 28 0.12 4.93 -0.68
C GLY A 28 1.04 6.14 -0.80
N SER A 29 0.85 6.90 -1.86
CA SER A 29 1.53 8.17 -2.13
C SER A 29 0.54 9.15 -2.75
N ASP A 30 0.83 10.44 -2.64
CA ASP A 30 0.16 11.52 -3.36
C ASP A 30 0.58 11.65 -4.84
N PHE A 31 1.38 10.70 -5.34
CA PHE A 31 1.72 10.57 -6.76
C PHE A 31 0.48 10.35 -7.63
N ASP A 32 0.30 11.22 -8.62
CA ASP A 32 -0.74 11.07 -9.65
C ASP A 32 -0.14 10.42 -10.92
N PRO A 33 -0.54 9.18 -11.27
CA PRO A 33 -0.08 8.51 -12.48
C PRO A 33 -0.75 9.03 -13.75
N LYS A 34 -1.83 9.85 -13.66
CA LYS A 34 -2.52 10.37 -14.84
C LYS A 34 -1.59 11.28 -15.64
N GLY A 35 -1.53 11.04 -16.94
CA GLY A 35 -0.67 11.79 -17.85
C GLY A 35 0.83 11.48 -17.71
N LYS A 36 1.21 10.46 -16.94
CA LYS A 36 2.59 9.96 -16.84
C LYS A 36 2.83 8.87 -17.86
N SER A 37 4.04 8.86 -18.41
CA SER A 37 4.54 7.74 -19.21
C SER A 37 4.78 6.52 -18.33
N GLU A 38 4.73 5.33 -18.92
CA GLU A 38 5.03 4.07 -18.21
C GLU A 38 6.42 4.10 -17.56
N GLY A 39 7.39 4.75 -18.21
CA GLY A 39 8.74 4.93 -17.66
C GLY A 39 8.78 5.83 -16.41
N GLU A 40 7.94 6.86 -16.33
CA GLU A 40 7.81 7.68 -15.12
C GLU A 40 7.17 6.91 -13.97
N VAL A 41 6.09 6.15 -14.27
CA VAL A 41 5.43 5.29 -13.27
C VAL A 41 6.40 4.23 -12.76
N MET A 42 7.17 3.58 -13.63
CA MET A 42 8.17 2.59 -13.24
C MET A 42 9.25 3.20 -12.33
N ARG A 43 9.80 4.37 -12.68
CA ARG A 43 10.79 5.07 -11.85
C ARG A 43 10.22 5.45 -10.49
N PHE A 44 8.97 5.89 -10.44
CA PHE A 44 8.29 6.17 -9.18
C PHE A 44 8.15 4.92 -8.32
N CYS A 45 7.63 3.82 -8.88
CA CYS A 45 7.49 2.55 -8.15
C CYS A 45 8.84 2.03 -7.62
N GLN A 46 9.90 2.13 -8.41
CA GLN A 46 11.26 1.77 -7.98
C GLN A 46 11.75 2.66 -6.83
N ALA A 47 11.54 3.98 -6.92
CA ALA A 47 11.91 4.91 -5.86
C ALA A 47 11.14 4.65 -4.56
N LEU A 48 9.83 4.41 -4.65
CA LEU A 48 9.00 4.05 -3.50
C LEU A 48 9.48 2.76 -2.84
N MET A 49 9.71 1.72 -3.65
CA MET A 49 10.18 0.43 -3.14
C MET A 49 11.61 0.47 -2.59
N THR A 50 12.45 1.40 -3.06
CA THR A 50 13.82 1.60 -2.53
C THR A 50 13.82 1.92 -1.04
N GLU A 51 12.73 2.46 -0.50
CA GLU A 51 12.61 2.66 0.94
C GLU A 51 11.59 1.75 1.63
N LEU A 52 10.47 1.46 0.96
CA LEU A 52 9.42 0.64 1.55
C LEU A 52 9.88 -0.79 1.86
N TYR A 53 10.80 -1.36 1.07
CA TYR A 53 11.21 -2.77 1.20
C TYR A 53 11.73 -3.16 2.59
N ARG A 54 12.28 -2.20 3.35
CA ARG A 54 12.83 -2.43 4.70
C ARG A 54 11.73 -2.72 5.74
N HIS A 55 10.49 -2.40 5.40
CA HIS A 55 9.32 -2.52 6.26
C HIS A 55 8.35 -3.62 5.81
N LEU A 56 8.61 -4.23 4.64
CA LEU A 56 7.77 -5.28 4.07
C LEU A 56 8.42 -6.65 4.24
N GLY A 57 7.59 -7.67 4.23
CA GLY A 57 8.04 -9.06 4.33
C GLY A 57 6.85 -9.99 4.38
N ALA A 58 7.05 -11.24 3.95
CA ALA A 58 6.00 -12.26 3.94
C ALA A 58 5.32 -12.43 5.31
N ASP A 59 6.10 -12.27 6.40
CA ASP A 59 5.63 -12.41 7.78
C ASP A 59 5.56 -11.05 8.53
N THR A 60 5.62 -9.92 7.83
CA THR A 60 5.65 -8.57 8.45
C THR A 60 4.53 -7.68 7.93
N ASP A 61 4.57 -7.35 6.64
CA ASP A 61 3.56 -6.54 5.97
C ASP A 61 3.55 -6.87 4.48
N VAL A 62 2.38 -7.23 3.96
CA VAL A 62 2.18 -7.72 2.59
C VAL A 62 1.29 -6.72 1.85
N PRO A 63 1.87 -5.87 0.97
CA PRO A 63 1.10 -4.84 0.29
C PRO A 63 0.24 -5.45 -0.83
N ALA A 64 -0.80 -4.73 -1.21
CA ALA A 64 -1.66 -5.05 -2.34
C ALA A 64 -1.99 -3.79 -3.14
N GLY A 65 -2.55 -3.96 -4.34
CA GLY A 65 -3.04 -2.85 -5.15
C GLY A 65 -4.22 -2.12 -4.51
N ASP A 66 -4.34 -0.83 -4.84
CA ASP A 66 -5.51 0.02 -4.60
C ASP A 66 -5.59 1.01 -5.78
N ILE A 67 -6.37 2.09 -5.66
CA ILE A 67 -6.52 3.11 -6.69
C ILE A 67 -5.14 3.72 -7.02
N GLY A 68 -4.79 3.64 -8.31
CA GLY A 68 -3.58 4.16 -8.95
C GLY A 68 -3.75 4.00 -10.45
#